data_AF-A0AAU2UFL7-F1
#
_entry.id   AF-A0AAU2UFL7-F1
#
_cell.length_a   1.000
_cell.length_b   1.000
_cell.length_c   1.000
_cell.angle_alpha   90.00
_cell.angle_beta   90.00
_cell.angle_gamma   90.00
#
_symmetry.space_group_name_H-M   'P 1'
#
loop_
_entity.id
_entity.type
_entity.pdbx_description
1 polymer ?
#
loop_
_entity_poly.entity_id
_entity_poly.type
_entity_poly.pdbx_seq_one_letter_code
_entity_poly.pdbx_strand_id
1 'polypeptide(L)'
;MNSTFRTAHRPKSLRAAGFGALAVLTLLPAIPAAASTAKDPSPRPAAQALHRPTTQAEARTSARLASLQGRPERLKAFFKALPKGGDLHNHLSGAVTTEYLIQLASEAGLCIDATDTAVAPPCGPGKRPAADAQHDAAFRQRIIRAWSMQDFPVDQSGHDHFFDTFGKFGMATWYTRGKMLANVANTVVEQNQFYLETLVTPASDASRALADKVGYDADLAALHAKLVAGGQLDRVVDEAVQEADDTDVQFREAAHCDTPRPDPGCKLPVRWISQVSRGSSPVRVFTQMAVGMRLAERDPRFLAVNLVQPEDGESALANYSLQMRMLKYLRGQYPDSHLTLHAGELAPGLVKPEDLTFHIREAVLVAGAERIGHGVDLVHEDDWRQLARTMARRDVAVEVPFSSNKQILGIAGDDHPFNAYRRYGVPIVLATDDPGVSRIDISHEYQYAAKTYGLGYVELKDLARASLEYAFREGRSLWATGSAPSGYRPVSACQGNRPGSDRPSSRCARYLADNPKAATEWRQEAAFAVFERDNR
;
A
#
# COMPACT_ATOMS: atom_id res chain seq x y z
N MET A 1 23.14 -13.31 -28.91
CA MET A 1 23.34 -12.56 -30.17
C MET A 1 23.51 -11.10 -29.81
N ASN A 2 24.69 -10.55 -30.10
CA ASN A 2 25.09 -9.17 -29.79
C ASN A 2 24.25 -8.16 -30.58
N SER A 3 23.65 -7.17 -29.91
CA SER A 3 23.14 -5.97 -30.57
C SER A 3 23.69 -4.74 -29.88
N THR A 4 24.59 -4.06 -30.58
CA THR A 4 25.23 -2.80 -30.21
C THR A 4 24.38 -1.64 -30.72
N PHE A 5 23.86 -0.82 -29.80
CA PHE A 5 23.19 0.43 -30.14
C PHE A 5 24.22 1.52 -30.46
N ARG A 6 24.25 1.97 -31.72
CA ARG A 6 25.00 3.14 -32.17
C ARG A 6 24.15 4.40 -31.98
N THR A 7 24.72 5.36 -31.28
CA THR A 7 24.26 6.75 -31.14
C THR A 7 24.45 7.51 -32.46
N ALA A 8 23.45 8.30 -32.86
CA ALA A 8 23.53 9.17 -34.03
C ALA A 8 23.54 10.64 -33.61
N HIS A 9 24.63 11.34 -33.97
CA HIS A 9 24.79 12.78 -33.86
C HIS A 9 23.89 13.54 -34.86
N ARG A 10 23.23 14.59 -34.38
CA ARG A 10 22.64 15.66 -35.20
C ARG A 10 23.69 16.70 -35.59
N PRO A 11 23.70 17.22 -36.82
CA PRO A 11 24.24 18.54 -37.10
C PRO A 11 23.12 19.59 -37.27
N LYS A 12 23.42 20.80 -36.77
CA LYS A 12 22.68 22.04 -36.99
C LYS A 12 22.93 22.56 -38.41
N SER A 13 21.92 23.13 -39.07
CA SER A 13 22.07 24.45 -39.71
C SER A 13 20.74 25.05 -40.20
N LEU A 14 20.66 26.36 -39.98
CA LEU A 14 19.65 27.36 -40.33
C LEU A 14 19.34 27.44 -41.83
N ARG A 15 18.08 27.80 -42.17
CA ARG A 15 17.77 28.91 -43.09
C ARG A 15 16.45 29.58 -42.74
N ALA A 16 16.52 30.90 -42.59
CA ALA A 16 15.38 31.81 -42.58
C ALA A 16 15.13 32.33 -44.01
N ALA A 17 13.87 32.44 -44.40
CA ALA A 17 13.41 33.35 -45.46
C ALA A 17 11.94 33.68 -45.17
N GLY A 18 11.66 34.98 -45.02
CA GLY A 18 10.32 35.54 -44.82
C GLY A 18 9.68 36.03 -46.12
N PHE A 19 8.59 36.80 -45.93
CA PHE A 19 7.62 37.37 -46.90
C PHE A 19 6.53 36.35 -47.33
N GLY A 20 5.23 36.63 -47.26
CA GLY A 20 4.48 37.81 -46.84
C GLY A 20 2.97 37.54 -47.03
N ALA A 21 2.16 38.24 -46.21
CA ALA A 21 0.72 38.50 -46.22
C ALA A 21 -0.24 37.72 -47.16
N LEU A 22 -1.37 37.26 -46.61
CA LEU A 22 -2.69 37.84 -46.91
C LEU A 22 -3.75 37.42 -45.87
N ALA A 23 -4.41 38.41 -45.30
CA ALA A 23 -5.55 38.27 -44.40
C ALA A 23 -6.85 38.10 -45.19
N VAL A 24 -7.73 37.19 -44.73
CA VAL A 24 -9.17 37.28 -44.99
C VAL A 24 -9.89 37.04 -43.67
N LEU A 25 -10.35 38.15 -43.08
CA LEU A 25 -11.31 38.19 -41.99
C LEU A 25 -12.68 37.78 -42.54
N THR A 26 -13.30 36.74 -41.96
CA THR A 26 -14.75 36.54 -42.02
C THR A 26 -15.32 36.77 -40.63
N LEU A 27 -15.94 37.95 -40.45
CA LEU A 27 -16.73 38.33 -39.29
C LEU A 27 -18.08 37.61 -39.35
N LEU A 28 -18.37 36.76 -38.37
CA LEU A 28 -19.72 36.30 -38.04
C LEU A 28 -20.08 36.84 -36.64
N PRO A 29 -21.29 37.35 -36.41
CA PRO A 29 -21.66 37.97 -35.14
C PRO A 29 -22.00 36.87 -34.12
N ALA A 30 -21.10 36.59 -33.19
CA ALA A 30 -21.41 35.80 -32.01
C ALA A 30 -22.00 36.72 -30.93
N ILE A 31 -23.30 36.53 -30.70
CA ILE A 31 -24.11 37.12 -29.63
C ILE A 31 -23.39 36.91 -28.28
N PRO A 32 -23.29 37.92 -27.40
CA PRO A 32 -22.72 37.72 -26.07
C PRO A 32 -23.69 36.86 -25.26
N ALA A 33 -23.36 35.57 -25.12
CA ALA A 33 -23.94 34.74 -24.08
C ALA A 33 -23.47 35.31 -22.74
N ALA A 34 -24.36 36.06 -22.07
CA ALA A 34 -24.21 36.40 -20.67
C ALA A 34 -24.04 35.08 -19.91
N ALA A 35 -22.80 34.78 -19.51
CA ALA A 35 -22.52 33.71 -18.58
C ALA A 35 -23.23 34.08 -17.27
N SER A 36 -24.42 33.52 -17.07
CA SER A 36 -25.06 33.51 -15.76
C SER A 36 -24.08 32.77 -14.86
N THR A 37 -23.41 33.50 -13.98
CA THR A 37 -22.76 32.92 -12.82
C THR A 37 -23.88 32.32 -11.98
N ALA A 38 -24.16 31.04 -12.23
CA ALA A 38 -24.93 30.24 -11.29
C ALA A 38 -24.11 30.27 -10.00
N LYS A 39 -24.51 31.15 -9.08
CA LYS A 39 -24.07 31.09 -7.69
C LYS A 39 -24.41 29.67 -7.24
N ASP A 40 -23.37 28.87 -7.05
CA ASP A 40 -23.49 27.59 -6.37
C ASP A 40 -24.34 27.82 -5.12
N PRO A 41 -25.35 26.97 -4.85
CA PRO A 41 -25.98 26.99 -3.56
C PRO A 41 -24.86 26.83 -2.53
N SER A 42 -24.80 27.79 -1.59
CA SER A 42 -23.81 27.79 -0.53
C SER A 42 -23.63 26.36 -0.02
N PRO A 43 -22.38 25.87 0.14
CA PRO A 43 -22.19 24.53 0.66
C PRO A 43 -23.03 24.44 1.93
N ARG A 44 -23.92 23.44 1.99
CA ARG A 44 -24.51 23.05 3.27
C ARG A 44 -23.35 23.07 4.27
N PRO A 45 -23.53 23.65 5.48
CA PRO A 45 -22.48 23.64 6.49
C PRO A 45 -21.92 22.24 6.48
N ALA A 46 -20.58 22.14 6.31
CA ALA A 46 -19.87 20.88 6.25
C ALA A 46 -20.62 19.90 7.13
N ALA A 47 -21.01 18.74 6.60
CA ALA A 47 -21.43 17.65 7.47
C ALA A 47 -20.24 17.49 8.41
N GLN A 48 -20.33 18.10 9.60
CA GLN A 48 -19.39 17.91 10.67
C GLN A 48 -19.45 16.41 10.80
N ALA A 49 -18.35 15.73 10.44
CA ALA A 49 -18.21 14.31 10.72
C ALA A 49 -18.77 14.15 12.14
N LEU A 50 -19.79 13.33 12.33
CA LEU A 50 -20.49 13.25 13.60
C LEU A 50 -19.44 12.80 14.64
N HIS A 51 -18.81 13.77 15.30
CA HIS A 51 -17.71 13.50 16.19
C HIS A 51 -18.33 12.80 17.38
N ARG A 52 -17.94 11.54 17.58
CA ARG A 52 -18.34 10.80 18.76
C ARG A 52 -17.94 11.59 20.01
N PRO A 53 -18.69 11.48 21.12
CA PRO A 53 -18.33 12.16 22.35
C PRO A 53 -16.90 11.81 22.79
N THR A 54 -16.08 12.83 23.00
CA THR A 54 -14.71 12.67 23.51
C THR A 54 -14.76 12.29 24.98
N THR A 55 -14.08 11.21 25.34
CA THR A 55 -13.95 10.82 26.74
C THR A 55 -12.97 11.73 27.49
N GLN A 56 -13.07 11.78 28.82
CA GLN A 56 -12.14 12.57 29.63
C GLN A 56 -10.67 12.10 29.46
N ALA A 57 -10.47 10.79 29.23
CA ALA A 57 -9.15 10.23 28.99
C ALA A 57 -8.57 10.73 27.65
N GLU A 58 -9.36 10.67 26.58
CA GLU A 58 -8.98 11.20 25.28
C GLU A 58 -8.71 12.71 25.30
N ALA A 59 -9.51 13.49 26.05
CA ALA A 59 -9.28 14.92 26.21
C ALA A 59 -7.94 15.23 26.89
N ARG A 60 -7.58 14.49 27.96
CA ARG A 60 -6.27 14.62 28.62
C ARG A 60 -5.13 14.23 27.69
N THR A 61 -5.24 13.10 26.99
CA THR A 61 -4.22 12.64 26.05
C THR A 61 -4.06 13.60 24.86
N SER A 62 -5.15 14.24 24.41
CA SER A 62 -5.11 15.31 23.40
C SER A 62 -4.34 16.53 23.92
N ALA A 63 -4.61 16.97 25.16
CA ALA A 63 -3.86 18.07 25.78
C ALA A 63 -2.38 17.71 25.98
N ARG A 64 -2.09 16.45 26.32
CA ARG A 64 -0.73 15.93 26.41
C ARG A 64 -0.01 16.03 25.07
N LEU A 65 -0.60 15.53 23.98
CA LEU A 65 -0.04 15.63 22.63
C LEU A 65 0.26 17.10 22.26
N ALA A 66 -0.68 18.02 22.51
CA ALA A 66 -0.47 19.44 22.27
C ALA A 66 0.71 20.00 23.09
N SER A 67 0.87 19.60 24.35
CA SER A 67 1.98 20.04 25.22
C SER A 67 3.36 19.56 24.76
N LEU A 68 3.41 18.55 23.88
CA LEU A 68 4.65 17.99 23.32
C LEU A 68 5.10 18.74 22.05
N GLN A 69 4.32 19.69 21.54
CA GLN A 69 4.75 20.55 20.44
C GLN A 69 6.08 21.25 20.80
N GLY A 70 7.03 21.24 19.85
CA GLY A 70 8.39 21.75 20.06
C GLY A 70 9.32 20.84 20.87
N ARG A 71 8.91 19.62 21.25
CA ARG A 71 9.74 18.63 21.98
C ARG A 71 9.94 17.35 21.16
N PRO A 72 10.81 17.34 20.14
CA PRO A 72 10.86 16.29 19.11
C PRO A 72 11.06 14.88 19.67
N GLU A 73 12.01 14.68 20.60
CA GLU A 73 12.27 13.35 21.18
C GLU A 73 11.06 12.81 21.97
N ARG A 74 10.38 13.69 22.71
CA ARG A 74 9.19 13.29 23.48
C ARG A 74 7.99 13.03 22.57
N LEU A 75 7.88 13.79 21.48
CA LEU A 75 6.85 13.59 20.48
C LEU A 75 7.05 12.25 19.74
N LYS A 76 8.30 11.93 19.37
CA LYS A 76 8.67 10.63 18.80
C LYS A 76 8.32 9.49 19.75
N ALA A 77 8.64 9.61 21.04
CA ALA A 77 8.27 8.61 22.05
C ALA A 77 6.75 8.45 22.19
N PHE A 78 5.99 9.55 22.13
CA PHE A 78 4.52 9.52 22.15
C PHE A 78 3.96 8.74 20.96
N PHE A 79 4.40 9.05 19.74
CA PHE A 79 3.92 8.36 18.54
C PHE A 79 4.37 6.90 18.48
N LYS A 80 5.59 6.58 18.94
CA LYS A 80 6.03 5.19 19.06
C LYS A 80 5.13 4.38 20.00
N ALA A 81 4.76 4.97 21.14
CA ALA A 81 3.89 4.32 22.12
C ALA A 81 2.39 4.32 21.74
N LEU A 82 1.93 5.17 20.82
CA LEU A 82 0.54 5.22 20.37
C LEU A 82 0.12 3.87 19.75
N PRO A 83 -0.99 3.23 20.19
CA PRO A 83 -1.55 2.08 19.49
C PRO A 83 -2.04 2.47 18.10
N LYS A 84 -1.60 1.77 17.04
CA LYS A 84 -1.80 2.18 15.63
C LYS A 84 -2.53 1.16 14.74
N GLY A 85 -3.11 0.11 15.32
CA GLY A 85 -3.91 -0.86 14.59
C GLY A 85 -3.12 -1.74 13.65
N GLY A 86 -3.59 -1.87 12.40
CA GLY A 86 -2.95 -2.68 11.37
C GLY A 86 -2.16 -1.84 10.38
N ASP A 87 -1.17 -2.44 9.74
CA ASP A 87 -0.63 -1.94 8.46
C ASP A 87 -1.29 -2.73 7.33
N LEU A 88 -2.02 -2.05 6.44
CA LEU A 88 -2.83 -2.71 5.40
C LEU A 88 -2.27 -2.55 3.99
N HIS A 89 -1.24 -1.73 3.83
CA HIS A 89 -0.58 -1.47 2.56
C HIS A 89 0.92 -1.42 2.82
N ASN A 90 1.55 -2.58 2.72
CA ASN A 90 2.93 -2.81 3.10
C ASN A 90 3.55 -3.82 2.13
N HIS A 91 4.63 -3.48 1.46
CA HIS A 91 5.27 -4.36 0.48
C HIS A 91 6.45 -5.08 1.12
N LEU A 92 6.39 -6.40 1.30
CA LEU A 92 7.38 -7.12 2.13
C LEU A 92 8.84 -6.82 1.72
N SER A 93 9.11 -6.78 0.42
CA SER A 93 10.45 -6.57 -0.13
C SER A 93 11.01 -5.17 0.08
N GLY A 94 10.17 -4.13 0.15
CA GLY A 94 10.64 -2.78 0.48
C GLY A 94 10.28 -2.34 1.90
N ALA A 95 9.56 -3.17 2.66
CA ALA A 95 9.31 -2.97 4.09
C ALA A 95 10.47 -3.42 4.98
N VAL A 96 11.17 -4.48 4.58
CA VAL A 96 12.39 -4.93 5.26
C VAL A 96 13.46 -3.84 5.24
N THR A 97 14.19 -3.66 6.34
CA THR A 97 15.19 -2.60 6.40
C THR A 97 16.32 -2.82 5.40
N THR A 98 16.79 -1.74 4.77
CA THR A 98 17.91 -1.81 3.82
C THR A 98 19.17 -2.39 4.45
N GLU A 99 19.43 -2.13 5.73
CA GLU A 99 20.54 -2.75 6.45
C GLU A 99 20.42 -4.27 6.53
N TYR A 100 19.20 -4.78 6.76
CA TYR A 100 18.97 -6.22 6.82
C TYR A 100 19.05 -6.85 5.43
N LEU A 101 18.63 -6.16 4.36
CA LEU A 101 18.86 -6.62 2.98
C LEU A 101 20.35 -6.80 2.67
N ILE A 102 21.21 -5.89 3.12
CA ILE A 102 22.67 -6.01 2.97
C ILE A 102 23.19 -7.24 3.73
N GLN A 103 22.65 -7.49 4.93
CA GLN A 103 22.96 -8.70 5.69
C GLN A 103 22.54 -9.97 4.93
N LEU A 104 21.32 -10.02 4.39
CA LEU A 104 20.84 -11.16 3.61
C LEU A 104 21.69 -11.40 2.36
N ALA A 105 22.10 -10.33 1.66
CA ALA A 105 23.00 -10.42 0.52
C ALA A 105 24.38 -10.97 0.92
N SER A 106 24.90 -10.58 2.08
CA SER A 106 26.14 -11.12 2.66
C SER A 106 26.01 -12.61 2.97
N GLU A 107 24.95 -13.02 3.66
CA GLU A 107 24.68 -14.43 4.03
C GLU A 107 24.54 -15.33 2.80
N ALA A 108 23.94 -14.82 1.72
CA ALA A 108 23.80 -15.52 0.45
C ALA A 108 25.07 -15.49 -0.44
N GLY A 109 26.15 -14.85 0.02
CA GLY A 109 27.40 -14.74 -0.75
C GLY A 109 27.27 -13.95 -2.04
N LEU A 110 26.31 -13.02 -2.11
CA LEU A 110 26.07 -12.20 -3.30
C LEU A 110 27.19 -11.17 -3.50
N CYS A 111 27.29 -10.68 -4.72
CA CYS A 111 28.19 -9.61 -5.10
C CYS A 111 27.39 -8.34 -5.39
N ILE A 112 27.99 -7.18 -5.17
CA ILE A 112 27.49 -5.87 -5.59
C ILE A 112 28.29 -5.43 -6.81
N ASP A 113 27.62 -5.19 -7.93
CA ASP A 113 28.28 -4.73 -9.15
C ASP A 113 28.49 -3.20 -9.17
N ALA A 114 29.00 -2.67 -10.29
CA ALA A 114 29.29 -1.26 -10.46
C ALA A 114 28.04 -0.36 -10.50
N THR A 115 26.85 -0.94 -10.64
CA THR A 115 25.54 -0.25 -10.59
C THR A 115 24.88 -0.33 -9.22
N ASP A 116 25.61 -0.86 -8.24
CA ASP A 116 25.11 -1.15 -6.90
C ASP A 116 24.02 -2.23 -6.87
N THR A 117 23.97 -3.09 -7.89
CA THR A 117 23.01 -4.20 -7.96
C THR A 117 23.59 -5.46 -7.31
N ALA A 118 22.79 -6.13 -6.48
CA ALA A 118 23.08 -7.46 -5.97
C ALA A 118 22.97 -8.50 -7.10
N VAL A 119 24.03 -9.27 -7.31
CA VAL A 119 24.12 -10.29 -8.35
C VAL A 119 24.70 -11.59 -7.79
N ALA A 120 24.36 -12.71 -8.42
CA ALA A 120 24.84 -14.03 -8.03
C ALA A 120 26.39 -14.13 -8.12
N PRO A 121 27.03 -14.92 -7.24
CA PRO A 121 28.46 -15.22 -7.30
C PRO A 121 28.83 -16.00 -8.59
N PRO A 122 30.11 -16.01 -8.99
CA PRO A 122 31.29 -15.45 -8.31
C PRO A 122 31.50 -13.94 -8.52
N CYS A 123 32.19 -13.29 -7.57
CA CYS A 123 32.54 -11.86 -7.64
C CYS A 123 33.78 -11.65 -8.52
N GLY A 124 33.55 -11.51 -9.84
CA GLY A 124 34.59 -11.17 -10.82
C GLY A 124 35.00 -9.69 -10.81
N PRO A 125 35.89 -9.28 -11.74
CA PRO A 125 36.32 -7.88 -11.87
C PRO A 125 35.14 -6.90 -11.94
N GLY A 126 35.22 -5.80 -11.19
CA GLY A 126 34.15 -4.79 -11.13
C GLY A 126 32.97 -5.14 -10.22
N LYS A 127 33.03 -6.29 -9.53
CA LYS A 127 32.07 -6.67 -8.49
C LYS A 127 32.78 -6.78 -7.14
N ARG A 128 32.06 -6.48 -6.06
CA ARG A 128 32.56 -6.57 -4.69
C ARG A 128 31.67 -7.50 -3.86
N PRO A 129 32.19 -8.39 -3.01
CA PRO A 129 31.35 -9.18 -2.11
C PRO A 129 30.45 -8.30 -1.25
N ALA A 130 29.17 -8.65 -1.11
CA ALA A 130 28.24 -7.92 -0.24
C ALA A 130 28.70 -7.92 1.23
N ALA A 131 29.40 -8.98 1.65
CA ALA A 131 29.99 -9.11 2.98
C ALA A 131 30.94 -7.97 3.37
N ASP A 132 31.62 -7.35 2.39
CA ASP A 132 32.53 -6.24 2.66
C ASP A 132 31.83 -5.03 3.28
N ALA A 133 30.51 -4.87 3.08
CA ALA A 133 29.72 -3.79 3.68
C ALA A 133 29.65 -3.88 5.23
N GLN A 134 29.97 -5.04 5.82
CA GLN A 134 30.04 -5.19 7.27
C GLN A 134 31.25 -4.44 7.86
N HIS A 135 32.33 -4.31 7.10
CA HIS A 135 33.60 -3.74 7.58
C HIS A 135 33.98 -2.43 6.89
N ASP A 136 33.39 -2.13 5.72
CA ASP A 136 33.58 -0.88 4.99
C ASP A 136 32.32 0.00 5.08
N ALA A 137 32.40 1.03 5.92
CA ALA A 137 31.30 1.96 6.14
C ALA A 137 30.95 2.80 4.90
N ALA A 138 31.93 3.15 4.07
CA ALA A 138 31.68 3.94 2.86
C ALA A 138 30.96 3.10 1.80
N PHE A 139 31.36 1.84 1.66
CA PHE A 139 30.67 0.89 0.78
C PHE A 139 29.25 0.59 1.26
N ARG A 140 29.06 0.35 2.55
CA ARG A 140 27.73 0.17 3.13
C ARG A 140 26.83 1.36 2.87
N GLN A 141 27.33 2.59 3.11
CA GLN A 141 26.55 3.79 2.88
C GLN A 141 26.19 3.98 1.40
N ARG A 142 27.08 3.58 0.48
CA ARG A 142 26.81 3.60 -0.96
C ARG A 142 25.64 2.69 -1.32
N ILE A 143 25.64 1.45 -0.81
CA ILE A 143 24.54 0.50 -1.03
C ILE A 143 23.24 1.02 -0.40
N ILE A 144 23.28 1.54 0.83
CA ILE A 144 22.09 2.08 1.49
C ILE A 144 21.44 3.18 0.64
N ARG A 145 22.23 4.11 0.10
CA ARG A 145 21.71 5.18 -0.79
C ARG A 145 21.15 4.63 -2.10
N ALA A 146 21.72 3.55 -2.62
CA ALA A 146 21.25 2.93 -3.86
C ALA A 146 19.98 2.07 -3.66
N TRP A 147 19.77 1.53 -2.47
CA TRP A 147 18.69 0.59 -2.12
C TRP A 147 17.61 1.22 -1.23
N SER A 148 17.62 2.54 -1.06
CA SER A 148 16.62 3.28 -0.29
C SER A 148 16.50 4.72 -0.79
N MET A 149 15.53 5.45 -0.26
CA MET A 149 15.36 6.90 -0.47
C MET A 149 16.32 7.74 0.39
N GLN A 150 17.31 7.14 1.05
CA GLN A 150 18.28 7.90 1.83
C GLN A 150 19.18 8.73 0.91
N ASP A 151 19.13 10.06 1.09
CA ASP A 151 19.94 11.02 0.33
C ASP A 151 19.85 10.82 -1.19
N PHE A 152 18.70 10.35 -1.72
CA PHE A 152 18.58 10.12 -3.16
C PHE A 152 18.85 11.42 -3.93
N PRO A 153 19.52 11.37 -5.10
CA PRO A 153 20.06 12.57 -5.72
C PRO A 153 18.98 13.59 -6.10
N VAL A 154 19.20 14.87 -5.78
CA VAL A 154 18.22 15.96 -6.02
C VAL A 154 17.96 16.24 -7.49
N ASP A 155 18.85 15.78 -8.37
CA ASP A 155 18.75 15.87 -9.83
C ASP A 155 18.10 14.63 -10.45
N GLN A 156 17.69 13.65 -9.64
CA GLN A 156 16.97 12.46 -10.07
C GLN A 156 15.49 12.54 -9.68
N SER A 157 14.67 11.86 -10.47
CA SER A 157 13.27 11.64 -10.14
C SER A 157 13.18 10.73 -8.92
N GLY A 158 12.50 11.17 -7.86
CA GLY A 158 12.25 10.33 -6.68
C GLY A 158 11.44 9.08 -7.05
N HIS A 159 10.51 9.21 -8.00
CA HIS A 159 9.79 8.11 -8.63
C HIS A 159 10.74 7.04 -9.21
N ASP A 160 11.64 7.45 -10.11
CA ASP A 160 12.50 6.49 -10.82
C ASP A 160 13.52 5.87 -9.87
N HIS A 161 14.10 6.66 -8.96
CA HIS A 161 15.03 6.14 -7.96
C HIS A 161 14.35 5.11 -7.04
N PHE A 162 13.14 5.39 -6.58
CA PHE A 162 12.35 4.47 -5.76
C PHE A 162 12.15 3.12 -6.47
N PHE A 163 11.64 3.13 -7.70
CA PHE A 163 11.37 1.89 -8.44
C PHE A 163 12.65 1.14 -8.85
N ASP A 164 13.75 1.85 -9.10
CA ASP A 164 15.05 1.24 -9.42
C ASP A 164 15.65 0.46 -8.22
N THR A 165 15.30 0.83 -6.98
CA THR A 165 15.79 0.13 -5.78
C THR A 165 15.46 -1.38 -5.81
N PHE A 166 14.24 -1.74 -6.21
CA PHE A 166 13.77 -3.14 -6.23
C PHE A 166 14.56 -4.01 -7.19
N GLY A 167 14.97 -3.46 -8.34
CA GLY A 167 15.85 -4.14 -9.29
C GLY A 167 17.24 -4.38 -8.70
N LYS A 168 17.76 -3.40 -7.95
CA LYS A 168 19.09 -3.47 -7.33
C LYS A 168 19.19 -4.51 -6.22
N PHE A 169 18.19 -4.62 -5.35
CA PHE A 169 18.25 -5.57 -4.23
C PHE A 169 17.50 -6.89 -4.47
N GLY A 170 16.80 -7.06 -5.60
CA GLY A 170 15.89 -8.20 -5.83
C GLY A 170 16.54 -9.59 -5.67
N MET A 171 17.83 -9.73 -5.96
CA MET A 171 18.56 -10.99 -5.71
C MET A 171 18.67 -11.34 -4.22
N ALA A 172 18.71 -10.35 -3.33
CA ALA A 172 18.78 -10.57 -1.88
C ALA A 172 17.45 -11.01 -1.27
N THR A 173 16.32 -10.74 -1.95
CA THR A 173 14.97 -11.00 -1.45
C THR A 173 14.40 -12.35 -1.91
N TRP A 174 14.95 -12.94 -2.97
CA TRP A 174 14.31 -14.03 -3.72
C TRP A 174 14.07 -15.32 -2.90
N TYR A 175 14.96 -15.67 -1.97
CA TYR A 175 14.89 -16.92 -1.17
C TYR A 175 14.83 -16.68 0.34
N THR A 176 14.47 -15.46 0.76
CA THR A 176 14.58 -14.99 2.15
C THR A 176 13.27 -14.44 2.71
N ARG A 177 12.13 -14.84 2.12
CA ARG A 177 10.79 -14.30 2.45
C ARG A 177 10.47 -14.38 3.93
N GLY A 178 10.70 -15.53 4.58
CA GLY A 178 10.46 -15.71 6.01
C GLY A 178 11.39 -14.89 6.90
N LYS A 179 12.66 -14.76 6.52
CA LYS A 179 13.63 -13.88 7.22
C LYS A 179 13.21 -12.41 7.14
N MET A 180 12.81 -11.94 5.95
CA MET A 180 12.28 -10.58 5.77
C MET A 180 11.03 -10.38 6.61
N LEU A 181 10.11 -11.36 6.62
CA LEU A 181 8.91 -11.28 7.44
C LEU A 181 9.23 -11.18 8.93
N ALA A 182 10.24 -11.90 9.44
CA ALA A 182 10.65 -11.81 10.84
C ALA A 182 11.11 -10.39 11.21
N ASN A 183 11.91 -9.77 10.33
CA ASN A 183 12.36 -8.39 10.50
C ASN A 183 11.18 -7.38 10.50
N VAL A 184 10.27 -7.52 9.52
CA VAL A 184 9.11 -6.62 9.38
C VAL A 184 8.12 -6.80 10.53
N ALA A 185 7.78 -8.04 10.89
CA ALA A 185 6.83 -8.33 11.97
C ALA A 185 7.32 -7.80 13.33
N ASN A 186 8.62 -7.91 13.62
CA ASN A 186 9.20 -7.30 14.82
C ASN A 186 9.05 -5.78 14.80
N THR A 187 9.36 -5.14 13.66
CA THR A 187 9.18 -3.69 13.49
C THR A 187 7.73 -3.27 13.74
N VAL A 188 6.76 -3.98 13.17
CA VAL A 188 5.32 -3.70 13.35
C VAL A 188 4.93 -3.76 14.84
N VAL A 189 5.38 -4.79 15.57
CA VAL A 189 5.10 -4.92 17.01
C VAL A 189 5.80 -3.81 17.82
N GLU A 190 7.05 -3.47 17.50
CA GLU A 190 7.77 -2.35 18.15
C GLU A 190 7.10 -0.98 17.93
N GLN A 191 6.36 -0.85 16.83
CA GLN A 191 5.56 0.33 16.51
C GLN A 191 4.15 0.26 17.10
N ASN A 192 3.86 -0.67 18.03
CA ASN A 192 2.58 -0.83 18.71
C ASN A 192 1.39 -1.02 17.74
N GLN A 193 1.62 -1.80 16.69
CA GLN A 193 0.58 -2.32 15.79
C GLN A 193 0.24 -3.78 16.18
N PHE A 194 -0.93 -4.24 15.75
CA PHE A 194 -1.54 -5.49 16.18
C PHE A 194 -1.84 -6.46 15.04
N TYR A 195 -1.59 -6.05 13.80
CA TYR A 195 -1.93 -6.79 12.58
C TYR A 195 -1.13 -6.27 11.37
N LEU A 196 -0.87 -7.15 10.39
CA LEU A 196 -0.17 -6.82 9.15
C LEU A 196 -0.83 -7.54 7.97
N GLU A 197 -1.22 -6.80 6.94
CA GLU A 197 -1.45 -7.31 5.59
C GLU A 197 -0.29 -6.83 4.72
N THR A 198 0.51 -7.76 4.20
CA THR A 198 1.70 -7.42 3.42
C THR A 198 1.67 -8.09 2.05
N LEU A 199 2.16 -7.37 1.04
CA LEU A 199 2.11 -7.72 -0.35
C LEU A 199 3.31 -8.58 -0.74
N VAL A 200 3.05 -9.69 -1.43
CA VAL A 200 4.06 -10.63 -1.96
C VAL A 200 3.67 -11.12 -3.35
N THR A 201 4.65 -11.52 -4.16
CA THR A 201 4.41 -12.20 -5.45
C THR A 201 4.57 -13.72 -5.27
N PRO A 202 3.47 -14.50 -5.16
CA PRO A 202 3.55 -15.95 -5.05
C PRO A 202 3.80 -16.64 -6.40
N ALA A 203 4.54 -17.75 -6.42
CA ALA A 203 4.71 -18.63 -7.58
C ALA A 203 5.02 -17.88 -8.89
N SER A 204 5.93 -16.90 -8.82
CA SER A 204 6.17 -15.94 -9.91
C SER A 204 6.63 -16.63 -11.20
N ASP A 205 7.60 -17.54 -11.10
CA ASP A 205 8.15 -18.26 -12.25
C ASP A 205 7.14 -19.25 -12.86
N ALA A 206 6.41 -19.98 -12.03
CA ALA A 206 5.37 -20.90 -12.48
C ALA A 206 4.19 -20.18 -13.13
N SER A 207 3.77 -19.04 -12.58
CA SER A 207 2.74 -18.17 -13.16
C SER A 207 3.17 -17.65 -14.53
N ARG A 208 4.43 -17.22 -14.66
CA ARG A 208 5.02 -16.81 -15.94
C ARG A 208 5.02 -17.94 -16.96
N ALA A 209 5.51 -19.12 -16.57
CA ALA A 209 5.58 -20.29 -17.45
C ALA A 209 4.18 -20.73 -17.91
N LEU A 210 3.18 -20.69 -17.03
CA LEU A 210 1.80 -20.98 -17.38
C LEU A 210 1.26 -19.96 -18.39
N ALA A 211 1.42 -18.65 -18.12
CA ALA A 211 0.98 -17.59 -19.02
C ALA A 211 1.57 -17.71 -20.43
N ASP A 212 2.89 -17.96 -20.51
CA ASP A 212 3.60 -18.13 -21.77
C ASP A 212 3.11 -19.37 -22.54
N LYS A 213 2.71 -20.44 -21.82
CA LYS A 213 2.16 -21.67 -22.39
C LYS A 213 0.74 -21.51 -22.94
N VAL A 214 -0.18 -20.85 -22.20
CA VAL A 214 -1.59 -20.73 -22.63
C VAL A 214 -1.79 -19.67 -23.72
N GLY A 215 -0.95 -18.62 -23.73
CA GLY A 215 -1.09 -17.48 -24.64
C GLY A 215 -2.31 -16.61 -24.33
N TYR A 216 -2.35 -15.42 -24.93
CA TYR A 216 -3.45 -14.47 -24.70
C TYR A 216 -4.70 -14.84 -25.51
N ASP A 217 -5.86 -14.68 -24.89
CA ASP A 217 -7.17 -14.70 -25.54
C ASP A 217 -7.95 -13.45 -25.10
N ALA A 218 -8.56 -12.76 -26.06
CA ALA A 218 -9.34 -11.55 -25.77
C ALA A 218 -10.68 -11.88 -25.09
N ASP A 219 -11.19 -13.10 -25.29
CA ASP A 219 -12.30 -13.63 -24.50
C ASP A 219 -11.77 -14.12 -23.15
N LEU A 220 -12.06 -13.37 -22.09
CA LEU A 220 -11.61 -13.66 -20.73
C LEU A 220 -12.10 -15.03 -20.24
N ALA A 221 -13.27 -15.50 -20.69
CA ALA A 221 -13.77 -16.81 -20.32
C ALA A 221 -12.98 -17.92 -21.01
N ALA A 222 -12.64 -17.75 -22.28
CA ALA A 222 -11.77 -18.68 -23.00
C ALA A 222 -10.35 -18.67 -22.42
N LEU A 223 -9.81 -17.50 -22.09
CA LEU A 223 -8.49 -17.37 -21.44
C LEU A 223 -8.46 -18.11 -20.10
N HIS A 224 -9.45 -17.86 -19.25
CA HIS A 224 -9.58 -18.54 -17.97
C HIS A 224 -9.74 -20.06 -18.12
N ALA A 225 -10.57 -20.51 -19.07
CA ALA A 225 -10.73 -21.93 -19.38
C ALA A 225 -9.38 -22.60 -19.74
N LYS A 226 -8.52 -21.92 -20.50
CA LYS A 226 -7.16 -22.42 -20.81
C LYS A 226 -6.28 -22.54 -19.56
N LEU A 227 -6.37 -21.58 -18.63
CA LEU A 227 -5.60 -21.61 -17.38
C LEU A 227 -6.02 -22.78 -16.47
N VAL A 228 -7.33 -23.04 -16.34
CA VAL A 228 -7.83 -24.11 -15.46
C VAL A 228 -7.77 -25.50 -16.11
N ALA A 229 -7.65 -25.57 -17.44
CA ALA A 229 -7.64 -26.84 -18.18
C ALA A 229 -6.60 -27.82 -17.64
N GLY A 230 -7.03 -29.04 -17.31
CA GLY A 230 -6.15 -30.09 -16.78
C GLY A 230 -5.46 -29.71 -15.47
N GLY A 231 -6.10 -28.87 -14.63
CA GLY A 231 -5.60 -28.48 -13.32
C GLY A 231 -4.28 -27.70 -13.36
N GLN A 232 -4.01 -26.97 -14.45
CA GLN A 232 -2.76 -26.22 -14.61
C GLN A 232 -2.66 -25.05 -13.62
N LEU A 233 -3.73 -24.26 -13.48
CA LEU A 233 -3.80 -23.19 -12.49
C LEU A 233 -3.64 -23.72 -11.06
N ASP A 234 -4.38 -24.77 -10.69
CA ASP A 234 -4.32 -25.34 -9.33
C ASP A 234 -2.90 -25.84 -8.99
N ARG A 235 -2.13 -26.36 -9.95
CA ARG A 235 -0.72 -26.73 -9.72
C ARG A 235 0.18 -25.53 -9.40
N VAL A 236 -0.06 -24.37 -10.02
CA VAL A 236 0.67 -23.13 -9.68
C VAL A 236 0.25 -22.63 -8.30
N VAL A 237 -1.03 -22.79 -7.95
CA VAL A 237 -1.54 -22.45 -6.61
C VAL A 237 -0.95 -23.39 -5.55
N ASP A 238 -0.82 -24.69 -5.81
CA ASP A 238 -0.18 -25.63 -4.90
C ASP A 238 1.30 -25.27 -4.66
N GLU A 239 2.01 -24.79 -5.69
CA GLU A 239 3.37 -24.26 -5.55
C GLU A 239 3.40 -23.00 -4.67
N ALA A 240 2.44 -22.08 -4.84
CA ALA A 240 2.32 -20.90 -3.99
C ALA A 240 2.03 -21.25 -2.52
N VAL A 241 1.22 -22.28 -2.25
CA VAL A 241 0.97 -22.80 -0.89
C VAL A 241 2.26 -23.35 -0.30
N GLN A 242 3.02 -24.14 -1.06
CA GLN A 242 4.31 -24.67 -0.59
C GLN A 242 5.31 -23.54 -0.29
N GLU A 243 5.40 -22.51 -1.15
CA GLU A 243 6.25 -21.35 -0.86
C GLU A 243 5.86 -20.65 0.46
N ALA A 244 4.57 -20.58 0.77
CA ALA A 244 4.08 -19.99 2.01
C ALA A 244 4.40 -20.88 3.23
N ASP A 245 4.31 -22.21 3.09
CA ASP A 245 4.74 -23.15 4.13
C ASP A 245 6.25 -23.02 4.43
N ASP A 246 7.07 -22.95 3.39
CA ASP A 246 8.52 -22.74 3.52
C ASP A 246 8.83 -21.37 4.15
N THR A 247 8.03 -20.36 3.81
CA THR A 247 8.12 -19.02 4.41
C THR A 247 7.82 -19.06 5.90
N ASP A 248 6.77 -19.78 6.33
CA ASP A 248 6.41 -19.91 7.74
C ASP A 248 7.51 -20.64 8.53
N VAL A 249 8.09 -21.71 7.98
CA VAL A 249 9.23 -22.40 8.60
C VAL A 249 10.41 -21.44 8.78
N GLN A 250 10.81 -20.74 7.71
CA GLN A 250 11.92 -19.81 7.76
C GLN A 250 11.65 -18.62 8.69
N PHE A 251 10.41 -18.11 8.73
CA PHE A 251 10.00 -17.05 9.66
C PHE A 251 10.14 -17.49 11.11
N ARG A 252 9.64 -18.68 11.46
CA ARG A 252 9.69 -19.19 12.83
C ARG A 252 11.11 -19.39 13.33
N GLU A 253 11.99 -19.89 12.45
CA GLU A 253 13.41 -20.03 12.75
C GLU A 253 14.07 -18.66 12.95
N ALA A 254 13.89 -17.73 12.01
CA ALA A 254 14.50 -16.41 12.06
C ALA A 254 14.01 -15.54 13.23
N ALA A 255 12.75 -15.70 13.63
CA ALA A 255 12.13 -15.00 14.77
C ALA A 255 12.23 -15.79 16.10
N HIS A 256 12.96 -16.91 16.11
CA HIS A 256 13.17 -17.74 17.29
C HIS A 256 11.88 -18.20 17.99
N CYS A 257 10.79 -18.39 17.23
CA CYS A 257 9.43 -18.58 17.77
C CYS A 257 9.28 -19.83 18.65
N ASP A 258 10.08 -20.86 18.40
CA ASP A 258 10.07 -22.14 19.12
C ASP A 258 11.14 -22.23 20.22
N THR A 259 11.74 -21.10 20.60
CA THR A 259 12.77 -21.03 21.65
C THR A 259 12.20 -20.48 22.97
N PRO A 260 12.92 -20.58 24.10
CA PRO A 260 12.50 -19.97 25.37
C PRO A 260 12.39 -18.43 25.34
N ARG A 261 12.93 -17.77 24.31
CA ARG A 261 12.90 -16.30 24.14
C ARG A 261 12.45 -15.97 22.72
N PRO A 262 11.17 -16.17 22.37
CA PRO A 262 10.67 -15.88 21.04
C PRO A 262 10.63 -14.38 20.80
N ASP A 263 10.90 -13.96 19.56
CA ASP A 263 10.81 -12.56 19.18
C ASP A 263 9.35 -12.07 19.19
N PRO A 264 9.10 -10.77 19.44
CA PRO A 264 7.74 -10.24 19.57
C PRO A 264 6.85 -10.49 18.35
N GLY A 265 7.44 -10.52 17.14
CA GLY A 265 6.75 -10.75 15.87
C GLY A 265 6.06 -12.11 15.77
N CYS A 266 6.48 -13.12 16.53
CA CYS A 266 5.89 -14.47 16.50
C CYS A 266 4.39 -14.51 16.86
N LYS A 267 3.88 -13.47 17.53
CA LYS A 267 2.46 -13.36 17.94
C LYS A 267 1.67 -12.37 17.08
N LEU A 268 2.32 -11.72 16.11
CA LEU A 268 1.66 -10.80 15.19
C LEU A 268 0.86 -11.63 14.18
N PRO A 269 -0.47 -11.44 14.06
CA PRO A 269 -1.21 -12.05 12.98
C PRO A 269 -0.86 -11.34 11.66
N VAL A 270 -0.39 -12.12 10.69
CA VAL A 270 0.01 -11.66 9.36
C VAL A 270 -0.84 -12.33 8.30
N ARG A 271 -1.21 -11.57 7.27
CA ARG A 271 -1.90 -12.08 6.08
C ARG A 271 -1.23 -11.53 4.82
N TRP A 272 -1.36 -12.28 3.74
CA TRP A 272 -0.74 -11.99 2.46
C TRP A 272 -1.74 -11.39 1.48
N ILE A 273 -1.26 -10.45 0.68
CA ILE A 273 -1.94 -9.93 -0.49
C ILE A 273 -1.09 -10.29 -1.71
N SER A 274 -1.67 -10.98 -2.68
CA SER A 274 -0.96 -11.38 -3.89
C SER A 274 -0.78 -10.21 -4.84
N GLN A 275 0.48 -9.94 -5.19
CA GLN A 275 0.85 -8.91 -6.15
C GLN A 275 0.62 -9.36 -7.59
N VAL A 276 0.15 -8.44 -8.41
CA VAL A 276 0.00 -8.58 -9.86
C VAL A 276 0.79 -7.48 -10.55
N SER A 277 1.72 -7.85 -11.43
CA SER A 277 2.63 -6.92 -12.09
C SER A 277 1.96 -6.23 -13.28
N ARG A 278 1.36 -5.04 -13.05
CA ARG A 278 0.52 -4.33 -14.05
C ARG A 278 1.26 -3.95 -15.34
N GLY A 279 2.58 -3.86 -15.30
CA GLY A 279 3.42 -3.57 -16.47
C GLY A 279 3.65 -4.77 -17.38
N SER A 280 3.21 -5.98 -17.01
CA SER A 280 3.37 -7.20 -17.82
C SER A 280 2.38 -7.28 -18.99
N SER A 281 2.54 -8.30 -19.84
CA SER A 281 1.58 -8.57 -20.93
C SER A 281 0.19 -8.94 -20.37
N PRO A 282 -0.91 -8.69 -21.11
CA PRO A 282 -2.26 -8.99 -20.65
C PRO A 282 -2.49 -10.43 -20.15
N VAL A 283 -1.88 -11.43 -20.80
CA VAL A 283 -1.95 -12.84 -20.35
C VAL A 283 -1.22 -13.08 -19.04
N ARG A 284 -0.08 -12.43 -18.81
CA ARG A 284 0.67 -12.56 -17.55
C ARG A 284 -0.08 -11.91 -16.41
N VAL A 285 -0.60 -10.70 -16.64
CA VAL A 285 -1.44 -9.97 -15.68
C VAL A 285 -2.67 -10.81 -15.31
N PHE A 286 -3.40 -11.32 -16.31
CA PHE A 286 -4.58 -12.16 -16.07
C PHE A 286 -4.24 -13.46 -15.31
N THR A 287 -3.14 -14.13 -15.67
CA THR A 287 -2.68 -15.34 -14.99
C THR A 287 -2.34 -15.07 -13.52
N GLN A 288 -1.60 -14.00 -13.23
CA GLN A 288 -1.28 -13.62 -11.85
C GLN A 288 -2.54 -13.27 -11.03
N MET A 289 -3.50 -12.55 -11.62
CA MET A 289 -4.80 -12.30 -10.98
C MET A 289 -5.52 -13.61 -10.65
N ALA A 290 -5.59 -14.54 -11.62
CA ALA A 290 -6.26 -15.82 -11.42
C ALA A 290 -5.57 -16.67 -10.35
N VAL A 291 -4.23 -16.73 -10.33
CA VAL A 291 -3.46 -17.43 -9.30
C VAL A 291 -3.73 -16.82 -7.92
N GLY A 292 -3.59 -15.51 -7.77
CA GLY A 292 -3.77 -14.83 -6.48
C GLY A 292 -5.19 -14.94 -5.94
N MET A 293 -6.21 -14.76 -6.79
CA MET A 293 -7.61 -14.89 -6.37
C MET A 293 -7.98 -16.33 -6.04
N ARG A 294 -7.52 -17.32 -6.82
CA ARG A 294 -7.70 -18.74 -6.51
C ARG A 294 -6.98 -19.14 -5.23
N LEU A 295 -5.79 -18.60 -4.99
CA LEU A 295 -5.00 -18.85 -3.78
C LEU A 295 -5.71 -18.33 -2.53
N ALA A 296 -6.35 -17.16 -2.58
CA ALA A 296 -7.13 -16.62 -1.47
C ALA A 296 -8.32 -17.51 -1.05
N GLU A 297 -8.92 -18.27 -1.98
CA GLU A 297 -9.96 -19.25 -1.65
C GLU A 297 -9.40 -20.58 -1.14
N ARG A 298 -8.12 -20.86 -1.44
CA ARG A 298 -7.48 -22.14 -1.18
C ARG A 298 -6.68 -22.16 0.12
N ASP A 299 -6.09 -21.04 0.49
CA ASP A 299 -5.21 -20.87 1.63
C ASP A 299 -5.60 -19.62 2.44
N PRO A 300 -6.04 -19.77 3.70
CA PRO A 300 -6.53 -18.66 4.53
C PRO A 300 -5.44 -17.65 4.91
N ARG A 301 -4.15 -17.91 4.61
CA ARG A 301 -3.08 -16.92 4.77
C ARG A 301 -3.17 -15.81 3.72
N PHE A 302 -3.73 -16.08 2.54
CA PHE A 302 -3.91 -15.11 1.46
C PHE A 302 -5.34 -14.58 1.43
N LEU A 303 -5.51 -13.26 1.27
CA LEU A 303 -6.83 -12.62 1.39
C LEU A 303 -7.28 -11.89 0.14
N ALA A 304 -6.34 -11.31 -0.61
CA ALA A 304 -6.66 -10.38 -1.67
C ALA A 304 -5.61 -10.39 -2.79
N VAL A 305 -5.96 -9.76 -3.91
CA VAL A 305 -4.99 -9.36 -4.94
C VAL A 305 -4.84 -7.84 -4.98
N ASN A 306 -3.66 -7.38 -5.39
CA ASN A 306 -3.34 -5.98 -5.63
C ASN A 306 -2.42 -5.81 -6.85
N LEU A 307 -2.71 -4.81 -7.69
CA LEU A 307 -1.89 -4.45 -8.84
C LEU A 307 -0.73 -3.55 -8.39
N VAL A 308 0.51 -3.96 -8.64
CA VAL A 308 1.74 -3.23 -8.27
C VAL A 308 2.57 -2.88 -9.51
N GLN A 309 3.71 -2.19 -9.34
CA GLN A 309 4.55 -1.53 -10.37
C GLN A 309 4.03 -0.13 -10.76
N PRO A 310 4.85 0.72 -11.40
CA PRO A 310 4.47 2.09 -11.74
C PRO A 310 3.14 2.14 -12.49
N GLU A 311 2.19 2.92 -11.98
CA GLU A 311 0.88 3.11 -12.59
C GLU A 311 0.94 3.94 -13.87
N ASP A 312 1.95 4.80 -14.01
CA ASP A 312 2.26 5.63 -15.17
C ASP A 312 3.00 4.88 -16.29
N GLY A 313 3.37 3.61 -16.08
CA GLY A 313 4.06 2.81 -17.08
C GLY A 313 3.22 2.62 -18.36
N GLU A 314 3.86 2.62 -19.53
CA GLU A 314 3.17 2.56 -20.84
C GLU A 314 2.17 1.39 -20.94
N SER A 315 2.58 0.19 -20.52
CA SER A 315 1.69 -0.99 -20.52
C SER A 315 0.56 -0.87 -19.49
N ALA A 316 0.83 -0.25 -18.34
CA ALA A 316 -0.16 -0.06 -17.28
C ALA A 316 -1.28 0.87 -17.75
N LEU A 317 -0.92 2.06 -18.25
CA LEU A 317 -1.86 3.05 -18.78
C LEU A 317 -2.66 2.49 -19.96
N ALA A 318 -1.99 1.87 -20.93
CA ALA A 318 -2.65 1.35 -22.13
C ALA A 318 -3.66 0.22 -21.83
N ASN A 319 -3.46 -0.53 -20.74
CA ASN A 319 -4.27 -1.70 -20.42
C ASN A 319 -5.15 -1.53 -19.18
N TYR A 320 -5.14 -0.40 -18.48
CA TYR A 320 -5.81 -0.26 -17.18
C TYR A 320 -7.28 -0.69 -17.22
N SER A 321 -8.08 -0.16 -18.15
CA SER A 321 -9.50 -0.54 -18.29
C SER A 321 -9.71 -2.00 -18.69
N LEU A 322 -8.76 -2.62 -19.39
CA LEU A 322 -8.77 -4.06 -19.61
C LEU A 322 -8.51 -4.81 -18.31
N GLN A 323 -7.51 -4.40 -17.52
CA GLN A 323 -7.18 -5.01 -16.22
C GLN A 323 -8.35 -4.91 -15.23
N MET A 324 -9.09 -3.79 -15.21
CA MET A 324 -10.30 -3.66 -14.37
C MET A 324 -11.41 -4.64 -14.81
N ARG A 325 -11.59 -4.86 -16.12
CA ARG A 325 -12.52 -5.87 -16.64
C ARG A 325 -12.06 -7.30 -16.36
N MET A 326 -10.76 -7.56 -16.36
CA MET A 326 -10.17 -8.85 -15.97
C MET A 326 -10.49 -9.17 -14.51
N LEU A 327 -10.23 -8.24 -13.59
CA LEU A 327 -10.57 -8.38 -12.18
C LEU A 327 -12.08 -8.58 -11.97
N LYS A 328 -12.91 -7.79 -12.66
CA LYS A 328 -14.37 -7.96 -12.62
C LYS A 328 -14.81 -9.36 -13.04
N TYR A 329 -14.23 -9.90 -14.11
CA TYR A 329 -14.52 -11.26 -14.57
C TYR A 329 -14.09 -12.29 -13.53
N LEU A 330 -12.85 -12.21 -13.04
CA LEU A 330 -12.29 -13.17 -12.08
C LEU A 330 -12.96 -13.11 -10.71
N ARG A 331 -13.46 -11.95 -10.27
CA ARG A 331 -14.30 -11.84 -9.07
C ARG A 331 -15.59 -12.65 -9.17
N GLY A 332 -16.12 -12.85 -10.39
CA GLY A 332 -17.24 -13.76 -10.63
C GLY A 332 -16.85 -15.25 -10.59
N GLN A 333 -15.57 -15.57 -10.72
CA GLN A 333 -15.03 -16.94 -10.64
C GLN A 333 -14.55 -17.29 -9.22
N TYR A 334 -14.00 -16.31 -8.52
CA TYR A 334 -13.41 -16.41 -7.19
C TYR A 334 -14.00 -15.36 -6.24
N PRO A 335 -15.28 -15.50 -5.84
CA PRO A 335 -16.00 -14.47 -5.10
C PRO A 335 -15.51 -14.24 -3.67
N ASP A 336 -14.76 -15.19 -3.09
CA ASP A 336 -14.26 -15.09 -1.71
C ASP A 336 -12.91 -14.33 -1.63
N SER A 337 -12.29 -14.00 -2.77
CA SER A 337 -11.09 -13.18 -2.81
C SER A 337 -11.43 -11.68 -2.74
N HIS A 338 -10.80 -10.98 -1.79
CA HIS A 338 -10.93 -9.54 -1.68
C HIS A 338 -10.11 -8.79 -2.73
N LEU A 339 -10.46 -7.52 -2.97
CA LEU A 339 -9.71 -6.62 -3.86
C LEU A 339 -9.28 -5.36 -3.12
N THR A 340 -7.96 -5.14 -3.04
CA THR A 340 -7.35 -3.84 -2.74
C THR A 340 -6.43 -3.48 -3.89
N LEU A 341 -6.53 -2.29 -4.46
CA LEU A 341 -5.79 -1.93 -5.67
C LEU A 341 -5.05 -0.62 -5.46
N HIS A 342 -3.76 -0.56 -5.82
CA HIS A 342 -3.16 0.74 -6.15
C HIS A 342 -3.97 1.34 -7.30
N ALA A 343 -4.53 2.51 -7.07
CA ALA A 343 -5.25 3.26 -8.08
C ALA A 343 -5.16 4.74 -7.75
N GLY A 344 -4.88 5.53 -8.78
CA GLY A 344 -4.72 6.96 -8.62
C GLY A 344 -3.42 7.34 -7.92
N GLU A 345 -2.39 6.50 -7.98
CA GLU A 345 -1.01 6.85 -7.65
C GLU A 345 -0.37 7.63 -8.82
N LEU A 346 -1.08 8.66 -9.24
CA LEU A 346 -0.76 9.51 -10.39
C LEU A 346 -0.82 10.96 -9.96
N ALA A 347 -0.13 11.82 -10.70
CA ALA A 347 -0.12 13.26 -10.43
C ALA A 347 -0.01 14.07 -11.73
N PRO A 348 -0.51 15.32 -11.75
CA PRO A 348 -0.25 16.25 -12.85
C PRO A 348 1.24 16.39 -13.15
N GLY A 349 1.61 16.27 -14.42
CA GLY A 349 2.99 16.34 -14.87
C GLY A 349 3.72 14.99 -14.96
N LEU A 350 3.22 13.94 -14.27
CA LEU A 350 3.71 12.58 -14.43
C LEU A 350 3.08 11.90 -15.67
N VAL A 351 1.76 12.05 -15.83
CA VAL A 351 0.98 11.48 -16.93
C VAL A 351 0.21 12.54 -17.71
N LYS A 352 -0.43 12.14 -18.81
CA LYS A 352 -1.30 13.04 -19.59
C LYS A 352 -2.56 13.35 -18.78
N PRO A 353 -3.20 14.53 -18.99
CA PRO A 353 -4.41 14.88 -18.26
C PRO A 353 -5.52 13.84 -18.34
N GLU A 354 -5.67 13.15 -19.48
CA GLU A 354 -6.70 12.13 -19.68
C GLU A 354 -6.51 10.91 -18.77
N ASP A 355 -5.25 10.56 -18.46
CA ASP A 355 -4.91 9.42 -17.63
C ASP A 355 -5.28 9.65 -16.14
N LEU A 356 -5.43 10.90 -15.69
CA LEU A 356 -5.85 11.24 -14.32
C LEU A 356 -7.36 11.12 -14.07
N THR A 357 -8.14 10.78 -15.10
CA THR A 357 -9.59 10.99 -15.07
C THR A 357 -10.39 9.77 -14.67
N PHE A 358 -9.80 8.59 -14.43
CA PHE A 358 -10.58 7.35 -14.32
C PHE A 358 -10.04 6.20 -13.45
N HIS A 359 -8.78 6.21 -12.99
CA HIS A 359 -8.14 5.05 -12.37
C HIS A 359 -8.85 4.59 -11.07
N ILE A 360 -9.02 5.49 -10.09
CA ILE A 360 -9.79 5.23 -8.88
C ILE A 360 -11.25 4.88 -9.23
N ARG A 361 -11.86 5.61 -10.18
CA ARG A 361 -13.26 5.35 -10.56
C ARG A 361 -13.44 3.94 -11.11
N GLU A 362 -12.59 3.47 -12.01
CA GLU A 362 -12.71 2.14 -12.59
C GLU A 362 -12.34 1.04 -11.59
N ALA A 363 -11.35 1.26 -10.73
CA ALA A 363 -11.07 0.36 -9.61
C ALA A 363 -12.31 0.14 -8.73
N VAL A 364 -13.01 1.23 -8.36
CA VAL A 364 -14.20 1.16 -7.49
C VAL A 364 -15.46 0.67 -8.22
N LEU A 365 -15.70 1.12 -9.46
CA LEU A 365 -16.98 0.90 -10.15
C LEU A 365 -16.96 -0.29 -11.12
N VAL A 366 -15.80 -0.64 -11.67
CA VAL A 366 -15.65 -1.74 -12.63
C VAL A 366 -15.12 -2.99 -11.92
N ALA A 367 -13.94 -2.91 -11.30
CA ALA A 367 -13.33 -4.05 -10.61
C ALA A 367 -14.04 -4.37 -9.28
N GLY A 368 -14.57 -3.35 -8.61
CA GLY A 368 -15.23 -3.50 -7.31
C GLY A 368 -14.24 -3.59 -6.16
N ALA A 369 -13.18 -2.78 -6.21
CA ALA A 369 -12.19 -2.67 -5.13
C ALA A 369 -12.85 -2.25 -3.81
N GLU A 370 -12.42 -2.91 -2.73
CA GLU A 370 -12.87 -2.66 -1.36
C GLU A 370 -11.91 -1.71 -0.64
N ARG A 371 -10.66 -1.62 -1.09
CA ARG A 371 -9.71 -0.58 -0.69
C ARG A 371 -8.92 -0.06 -1.89
N ILE A 372 -8.52 1.21 -1.81
CA ILE A 372 -7.71 1.91 -2.79
C ILE A 372 -6.38 2.32 -2.15
N GLY A 373 -5.28 1.80 -2.67
CA GLY A 373 -3.93 2.22 -2.33
C GLY A 373 -3.62 3.59 -2.92
N HIS A 374 -3.04 4.48 -2.13
CA HIS A 374 -2.65 5.86 -2.46
C HIS A 374 -3.86 6.78 -2.73
N GLY A 375 -4.55 6.61 -3.86
CA GLY A 375 -5.70 7.42 -4.25
C GLY A 375 -5.41 8.92 -4.35
N VAL A 376 -4.23 9.29 -4.86
CA VAL A 376 -3.71 10.67 -4.90
C VAL A 376 -4.40 11.54 -5.94
N ASP A 377 -4.74 10.99 -7.10
CA ASP A 377 -5.34 11.75 -8.20
C ASP A 377 -6.84 12.03 -8.03
N LEU A 378 -7.46 11.68 -6.89
CA LEU A 378 -8.91 11.78 -6.67
C LEU A 378 -9.52 13.06 -7.22
N VAL A 379 -8.93 14.23 -6.97
CA VAL A 379 -9.54 15.52 -7.37
C VAL A 379 -9.48 15.80 -8.87
N HIS A 380 -8.76 14.97 -9.63
CA HIS A 380 -8.64 15.01 -11.09
C HIS A 380 -9.56 14.01 -11.80
N GLU A 381 -10.15 13.05 -11.05
CA GLU A 381 -11.14 12.11 -11.56
C GLU A 381 -12.39 12.82 -12.11
N ASP A 382 -12.96 12.28 -13.20
CA ASP A 382 -14.27 12.72 -13.66
C ASP A 382 -15.33 12.48 -12.59
N ASP A 383 -16.09 13.53 -12.29
CA ASP A 383 -17.10 13.56 -11.21
C ASP A 383 -16.56 13.02 -9.86
N TRP A 384 -15.32 13.41 -9.52
CA TRP A 384 -14.65 12.93 -8.30
C TRP A 384 -15.46 13.11 -7.02
N ARG A 385 -16.31 14.14 -6.94
CA ARG A 385 -17.19 14.38 -5.78
C ARG A 385 -18.22 13.27 -5.64
N GLN A 386 -18.79 12.81 -6.74
CA GLN A 386 -19.68 11.65 -6.75
C GLN A 386 -18.92 10.35 -6.51
N LEU A 387 -17.70 10.22 -7.01
CA LEU A 387 -16.81 9.10 -6.69
C LEU A 387 -16.54 9.01 -5.19
N ALA A 388 -16.10 10.09 -4.55
CA ALA A 388 -15.86 10.14 -3.11
C ALA A 388 -17.12 9.82 -2.30
N ARG A 389 -18.28 10.37 -2.68
CA ARG A 389 -19.57 9.98 -2.06
C ARG A 389 -19.88 8.49 -2.26
N THR A 390 -19.48 7.90 -3.38
CA THR A 390 -19.70 6.48 -3.66
C THR A 390 -18.78 5.61 -2.82
N MET A 391 -17.50 5.95 -2.71
CA MET A 391 -16.56 5.28 -1.81
C MET A 391 -17.06 5.30 -0.37
N ALA A 392 -17.47 6.48 0.14
CA ALA A 392 -18.03 6.60 1.49
C ALA A 392 -19.30 5.74 1.69
N ARG A 393 -20.23 5.73 0.74
CA ARG A 393 -21.46 4.92 0.84
C ARG A 393 -21.21 3.41 0.75
N ARG A 394 -20.15 3.00 0.05
CA ARG A 394 -19.78 1.59 -0.15
C ARG A 394 -18.72 1.11 0.84
N ASP A 395 -18.33 1.95 1.80
CA ASP A 395 -17.27 1.65 2.76
C ASP A 395 -15.93 1.28 2.09
N VAL A 396 -15.65 1.85 0.91
CA VAL A 396 -14.36 1.67 0.22
C VAL A 396 -13.33 2.57 0.86
N ALA A 397 -12.36 1.97 1.54
CA ALA A 397 -11.32 2.71 2.24
C ALA A 397 -10.21 3.18 1.28
N VAL A 398 -9.54 4.28 1.63
CA VAL A 398 -8.27 4.69 1.02
C VAL A 398 -7.11 4.43 1.99
N GLU A 399 -6.06 3.79 1.50
CA GLU A 399 -4.82 3.50 2.22
C GLU A 399 -3.82 4.61 1.88
N VAL A 400 -3.34 5.36 2.88
CA VAL A 400 -2.61 6.62 2.69
C VAL A 400 -1.18 6.52 3.23
N PRO A 401 -0.17 6.33 2.36
CA PRO A 401 1.25 6.39 2.71
C PRO A 401 1.85 7.77 2.34
N PHE A 402 1.77 8.75 3.24
CA PHE A 402 2.15 10.15 2.95
C PHE A 402 3.60 10.30 2.52
N SER A 403 4.52 9.59 3.19
CA SER A 403 5.95 9.68 2.86
C SER A 403 6.23 9.14 1.46
N SER A 404 5.60 8.02 1.09
CA SER A 404 5.68 7.45 -0.26
C SER A 404 5.16 8.47 -1.28
N ASN A 405 3.93 8.95 -1.15
CA ASN A 405 3.35 9.92 -2.09
C ASN A 405 4.21 11.18 -2.27
N LYS A 406 4.84 11.66 -1.19
CA LYS A 406 5.77 12.78 -1.27
C LYS A 406 7.06 12.41 -2.02
N GLN A 407 7.65 11.26 -1.72
CA GLN A 407 8.92 10.83 -2.30
C GLN A 407 8.81 10.50 -3.80
N ILE A 408 7.72 9.83 -4.20
CA ILE A 408 7.54 9.36 -5.58
C ILE A 408 6.75 10.34 -6.45
N LEU A 409 5.71 11.02 -5.94
CA LEU A 409 4.87 11.92 -6.74
C LEU A 409 5.13 13.41 -6.46
N GLY A 410 5.90 13.73 -5.42
CA GLY A 410 6.06 15.11 -4.97
C GLY A 410 4.82 15.71 -4.31
N ILE A 411 3.78 14.91 -4.04
CA ILE A 411 2.50 15.37 -3.48
C ILE A 411 2.54 15.31 -1.95
N ALA A 412 2.27 16.45 -1.31
CA ALA A 412 2.31 16.58 0.14
C ALA A 412 1.42 17.74 0.62
N GLY A 413 1.05 17.73 1.91
CA GLY A 413 0.29 18.83 2.51
C GLY A 413 -1.05 19.08 1.81
N ASP A 414 -1.30 20.34 1.43
CA ASP A 414 -2.58 20.75 0.85
C ASP A 414 -2.81 20.20 -0.57
N ASP A 415 -1.75 19.78 -1.28
CA ASP A 415 -1.87 19.16 -2.60
C ASP A 415 -2.38 17.70 -2.52
N HIS A 416 -2.28 17.07 -1.34
CA HIS A 416 -2.75 15.71 -1.14
C HIS A 416 -4.28 15.69 -0.92
N PRO A 417 -5.05 14.76 -1.54
CA PRO A 417 -6.51 14.70 -1.40
C PRO A 417 -7.02 14.22 -0.03
N PHE A 418 -6.16 14.13 0.99
CA PHE A 418 -6.49 13.58 2.31
C PHE A 418 -7.69 14.31 2.94
N ASN A 419 -7.67 15.65 2.92
CA ASN A 419 -8.77 16.44 3.45
C ASN A 419 -10.05 16.35 2.59
N ALA A 420 -9.93 16.02 1.30
CA ALA A 420 -11.08 15.73 0.46
C ALA A 420 -11.75 14.43 0.90
N TYR A 421 -11.00 13.33 1.03
CA TYR A 421 -11.52 12.06 1.54
C TYR A 421 -12.24 12.23 2.88
N ARG A 422 -11.60 12.91 3.85
CA ARG A 422 -12.18 13.20 5.16
C ARG A 422 -13.50 13.97 5.07
N ARG A 423 -13.54 15.03 4.24
CA ARG A 423 -14.74 15.88 4.07
C ARG A 423 -15.93 15.09 3.52
N TYR A 424 -15.67 14.10 2.67
CA TYR A 424 -16.70 13.26 2.07
C TYR A 424 -17.03 12.00 2.89
N GLY A 425 -16.37 11.80 4.03
CA GLY A 425 -16.58 10.65 4.90
C GLY A 425 -16.07 9.33 4.32
N VAL A 426 -15.10 9.40 3.40
CA VAL A 426 -14.44 8.19 2.90
C VAL A 426 -13.59 7.60 4.03
N PRO A 427 -13.67 6.29 4.31
CA PRO A 427 -12.82 5.67 5.30
C PRO A 427 -11.34 5.78 4.92
N ILE A 428 -10.49 6.10 5.88
CA ILE A 428 -9.06 6.28 5.66
C ILE A 428 -8.28 5.39 6.61
N VAL A 429 -7.27 4.73 6.06
CA VAL A 429 -6.28 3.94 6.80
C VAL A 429 -4.91 4.53 6.49
N LEU A 430 -4.14 4.89 7.51
CA LEU A 430 -2.73 5.26 7.30
C LEU A 430 -1.91 3.98 7.08
N ALA A 431 -0.95 4.03 6.15
CA ALA A 431 -0.12 2.88 5.80
C ALA A 431 1.33 3.28 5.55
N THR A 432 2.23 2.30 5.49
CA THR A 432 3.67 2.56 5.32
C THR A 432 4.19 2.38 3.90
N ASP A 433 3.51 1.59 3.08
CA ASP A 433 3.96 1.20 1.75
C ASP A 433 5.29 0.42 1.77
N ASP A 434 6.41 1.07 1.48
CA ASP A 434 7.75 0.49 1.55
C ASP A 434 8.61 1.16 2.64
N PRO A 435 8.37 0.91 3.94
CA PRO A 435 9.04 1.64 5.03
C PRO A 435 10.57 1.48 5.07
N GLY A 436 11.09 0.35 4.61
CA GLY A 436 12.52 0.08 4.51
C GLY A 436 13.19 0.95 3.46
N VAL A 437 12.63 0.97 2.24
CA VAL A 437 13.08 1.83 1.13
C VAL A 437 12.85 3.30 1.48
N SER A 438 11.67 3.66 1.96
CA SER A 438 11.27 5.04 2.27
C SER A 438 11.96 5.62 3.52
N ARG A 439 12.60 4.76 4.32
CA ARG A 439 13.33 5.09 5.57
C ARG A 439 12.42 5.69 6.64
N ILE A 440 11.22 5.14 6.78
CA ILE A 440 10.19 5.58 7.73
C ILE A 440 9.63 4.39 8.53
N ASP A 441 8.77 4.69 9.48
CA ASP A 441 7.93 3.71 10.17
C ASP A 441 6.50 4.27 10.28
N ILE A 442 5.53 3.47 10.72
CA ILE A 442 4.16 3.95 10.85
C ILE A 442 4.02 5.11 11.86
N SER A 443 4.92 5.23 12.85
CA SER A 443 4.89 6.36 13.78
C SER A 443 5.27 7.67 13.08
N HIS A 444 6.14 7.61 12.07
CA HIS A 444 6.44 8.73 11.18
C HIS A 444 5.17 9.21 10.47
N GLU A 445 4.38 8.30 9.91
CA GLU A 445 3.13 8.62 9.19
C GLU A 445 2.10 9.29 10.12
N TYR A 446 1.92 8.76 11.33
CA TYR A 446 1.03 9.38 12.33
C TYR A 446 1.53 10.76 12.78
N GLN A 447 2.85 10.92 12.94
CA GLN A 447 3.45 12.22 13.26
C GLN A 447 3.28 13.22 12.11
N TYR A 448 3.44 12.77 10.87
CA TYR A 448 3.16 13.57 9.67
C TYR A 448 1.69 14.01 9.66
N ALA A 449 0.75 13.08 9.89
CA ALA A 449 -0.67 13.37 9.88
C ALA A 449 -1.04 14.44 10.93
N ALA A 450 -0.54 14.30 12.15
CA ALA A 450 -0.76 15.26 13.23
C ALA A 450 -0.15 16.63 12.94
N LYS A 451 1.08 16.67 12.40
CA LYS A 451 1.80 17.92 12.12
C LYS A 451 1.22 18.67 10.93
N THR A 452 0.97 17.96 9.83
CA THR A 452 0.60 18.53 8.53
C THR A 452 -0.88 18.88 8.46
N TYR A 453 -1.76 18.01 8.99
CA TYR A 453 -3.21 18.20 8.92
C TYR A 453 -3.84 18.59 10.27
N GLY A 454 -3.03 18.82 11.30
CA GLY A 454 -3.49 19.28 12.61
C GLY A 454 -4.34 18.25 13.37
N LEU A 455 -4.18 16.95 13.08
CA LEU A 455 -5.00 15.91 13.71
C LEU A 455 -4.71 15.81 15.21
N GLY A 456 -5.77 15.87 16.01
CA GLY A 456 -5.73 15.59 17.44
C GLY A 456 -5.69 14.10 17.76
N TYR A 457 -5.48 13.76 19.03
CA TYR A 457 -5.40 12.37 19.49
C TYR A 457 -6.66 11.55 19.15
N VAL A 458 -7.86 12.13 19.25
CA VAL A 458 -9.11 11.43 18.93
C VAL A 458 -9.15 11.00 17.47
N GLU A 459 -8.75 11.89 16.55
CA GLU A 459 -8.73 11.60 15.11
C GLU A 459 -7.68 10.54 14.78
N LEU A 460 -6.49 10.62 15.38
CA LEU A 460 -5.45 9.61 15.22
C LEU A 460 -5.90 8.23 15.75
N LYS A 461 -6.59 8.20 16.89
CA LYS A 461 -7.16 6.98 17.46
C LYS A 461 -8.25 6.40 16.55
N ASP A 462 -9.07 7.23 15.93
CA ASP A 462 -10.10 6.78 15.02
C ASP A 462 -9.50 6.25 13.69
N LEU A 463 -8.39 6.81 13.20
CA LEU A 463 -7.62 6.24 12.08
C LEU A 463 -7.02 4.87 12.42
N ALA A 464 -6.49 4.71 13.64
CA ALA A 464 -6.00 3.42 14.13
C ALA A 464 -7.10 2.37 14.25
N ARG A 465 -8.33 2.77 14.62
CA ARG A 465 -9.50 1.86 14.59
C ARG A 465 -9.92 1.51 13.18
N ALA A 466 -9.95 2.48 12.26
CA ALA A 466 -10.26 2.25 10.86
C ALA A 466 -9.32 1.20 10.24
N SER A 467 -8.02 1.24 10.57
CA SER A 467 -7.06 0.26 10.06
C SER A 467 -7.37 -1.21 10.42
N LEU A 468 -8.16 -1.46 11.47
CA LEU A 468 -8.62 -2.82 11.80
C LEU A 468 -10.04 -3.08 11.28
N GLU A 469 -10.91 -2.07 11.28
CA GLU A 469 -12.27 -2.19 10.75
C GLU A 469 -12.26 -2.50 9.24
N TYR A 470 -11.35 -1.91 8.48
CA TYR A 470 -11.23 -2.09 7.03
C TYR A 470 -10.19 -3.16 6.64
N ALA A 471 -9.57 -3.83 7.62
CA ALA A 471 -8.76 -5.02 7.38
C ALA A 471 -9.60 -6.19 6.85
N PHE A 472 -9.03 -7.01 5.98
CA PHE A 472 -9.63 -8.25 5.47
C PHE A 472 -9.47 -9.43 6.44
N ARG A 473 -9.01 -9.17 7.66
CA ARG A 473 -8.87 -10.18 8.71
C ARG A 473 -10.15 -10.97 8.93
N GLU A 474 -10.00 -12.27 9.11
CA GLU A 474 -11.11 -13.20 9.30
C GLU A 474 -11.95 -12.92 10.56
N GLY A 475 -13.24 -13.25 10.45
CA GLY A 475 -14.23 -13.07 11.50
C GLY A 475 -14.91 -11.70 11.46
N ARG A 476 -15.94 -11.53 12.29
CA ARG A 476 -16.71 -10.29 12.34
C ARG A 476 -16.03 -9.22 13.20
N SER A 477 -16.34 -7.96 12.90
CA SER A 477 -15.90 -6.79 13.67
C SER A 477 -16.44 -6.77 15.11
N LEU A 478 -15.71 -6.14 16.02
CA LEU A 478 -16.14 -5.72 17.34
C LEU A 478 -17.21 -4.63 17.25
N TRP A 479 -17.19 -3.84 16.19
CA TRP A 479 -18.05 -2.69 15.98
C TRP A 479 -19.31 -3.08 15.21
N ALA A 480 -20.45 -2.51 15.60
CA ALA A 480 -21.70 -2.69 14.90
C ALA A 480 -21.62 -2.03 13.51
N THR A 481 -22.22 -2.67 12.51
CA THR A 481 -22.27 -2.17 11.13
C THR A 481 -22.70 -0.71 11.05
N GLY A 482 -21.95 0.09 10.28
CA GLY A 482 -22.19 1.53 10.09
C GLY A 482 -21.79 2.42 11.28
N SER A 483 -21.20 1.86 12.34
CA SER A 483 -20.79 2.65 13.51
C SER A 483 -19.35 3.20 13.43
N ALA A 484 -18.48 2.63 12.60
CA ALA A 484 -17.09 3.08 12.45
C ALA A 484 -16.96 4.56 12.06
N PRO A 485 -17.81 5.13 11.17
CA PRO A 485 -17.73 6.56 10.83
C PRO A 485 -18.24 7.52 11.91
N SER A 486 -18.93 7.03 12.96
CA SER A 486 -19.73 7.89 13.85
C SER A 486 -19.67 7.57 15.34
N GLY A 487 -19.03 6.47 15.76
CA GLY A 487 -19.04 6.11 17.18
C GLY A 487 -18.32 4.86 17.65
N TYR A 488 -17.90 3.95 16.76
CA TYR A 488 -17.30 2.66 17.14
C TYR A 488 -18.11 1.97 18.26
N ARG A 489 -19.41 1.75 17.99
CA ARG A 489 -20.31 1.16 18.97
C ARG A 489 -20.12 -0.35 18.97
N PRO A 490 -19.86 -1.01 20.11
CA PRO A 490 -19.72 -2.45 20.13
C PRO A 490 -20.97 -3.19 19.63
N VAL A 491 -20.77 -4.34 19.00
CA VAL A 491 -21.83 -5.29 18.65
C VAL A 491 -22.64 -5.69 19.89
N SER A 492 -23.89 -6.14 19.69
CA SER A 492 -24.78 -6.52 20.79
C SER A 492 -24.21 -7.58 21.73
N ALA A 493 -23.30 -8.44 21.25
CA ALA A 493 -22.65 -9.44 22.07
C ALA A 493 -21.69 -8.84 23.12
N CYS A 494 -21.14 -7.66 22.83
CA CYS A 494 -20.20 -6.94 23.66
C CYS A 494 -20.74 -5.65 24.27
N GLN A 495 -22.01 -5.31 24.01
CA GLN A 495 -22.68 -4.17 24.67
C GLN A 495 -22.62 -4.29 26.20
N GLY A 496 -22.46 -3.13 26.87
CA GLY A 496 -22.31 -3.05 28.33
C GLY A 496 -20.91 -3.39 28.86
N ASN A 497 -20.01 -3.85 27.99
CA ASN A 497 -18.60 -4.02 28.34
C ASN A 497 -17.83 -2.78 27.90
N ARG A 498 -16.82 -2.38 28.69
CA ARG A 498 -15.82 -1.43 28.21
C ARG A 498 -14.89 -2.17 27.24
N PRO A 499 -14.77 -1.74 25.96
CA PRO A 499 -13.83 -2.35 25.03
C PRO A 499 -12.42 -2.39 25.62
N GLY A 500 -11.76 -3.54 25.48
CA GLY A 500 -10.42 -3.77 26.03
C GLY A 500 -10.37 -4.09 27.53
N SER A 501 -11.50 -4.29 28.22
CA SER A 501 -11.46 -4.70 29.64
C SER A 501 -10.88 -6.12 29.81
N ASP A 502 -10.12 -6.35 30.89
CA ASP A 502 -9.52 -7.65 31.21
C ASP A 502 -10.54 -8.77 31.46
N ARG A 503 -11.77 -8.41 31.84
CA ARG A 503 -12.84 -9.35 32.20
C ARG A 503 -14.13 -9.00 31.46
N PRO A 504 -14.22 -9.28 30.14
CA PRO A 504 -15.48 -9.15 29.43
C PRO A 504 -16.51 -10.14 29.98
N SER A 505 -17.79 -9.79 29.86
CA SER A 505 -18.91 -10.71 30.08
C SER A 505 -18.74 -12.00 29.27
N SER A 506 -19.29 -13.10 29.77
CA SER A 506 -19.19 -14.42 29.13
C SER A 506 -19.68 -14.42 27.67
N ARG A 507 -20.73 -13.63 27.37
CA ARG A 507 -21.24 -13.45 26.00
C ARG A 507 -20.22 -12.78 25.08
N CYS A 508 -19.59 -11.71 25.55
CA CYS A 508 -18.58 -11.00 24.76
C CYS A 508 -17.31 -11.86 24.62
N ALA A 509 -16.86 -12.52 25.69
CA ALA A 509 -15.70 -13.42 25.65
C ALA A 509 -15.85 -14.52 24.57
N ARG A 510 -17.05 -15.13 24.48
CA ARG A 510 -17.35 -16.11 23.42
C ARG A 510 -17.30 -15.49 22.03
N TYR A 511 -17.90 -14.31 21.86
CA TYR A 511 -17.84 -13.59 20.58
C TYR A 511 -16.40 -13.30 20.14
N LEU A 512 -15.54 -12.85 21.05
CA LEU A 512 -14.14 -12.57 20.76
C LEU A 512 -13.37 -13.86 20.40
N ALA A 513 -13.64 -14.98 21.08
CA ALA A 513 -13.02 -16.27 20.76
C ALA A 513 -13.37 -16.76 19.34
N ASP A 514 -14.61 -16.53 18.91
CA ASP A 514 -15.10 -16.97 17.60
C ASP A 514 -14.75 -15.98 16.45
N ASN A 515 -14.26 -14.78 16.76
CA ASN A 515 -14.05 -13.70 15.78
C ASN A 515 -12.65 -13.07 15.95
N PRO A 516 -11.62 -13.57 15.25
CA PRO A 516 -10.25 -13.10 15.39
C PRO A 516 -10.06 -11.61 15.12
N LYS A 517 -10.81 -11.03 14.17
CA LYS A 517 -10.87 -9.58 13.94
C LYS A 517 -11.30 -8.82 15.20
N ALA A 518 -12.47 -9.13 15.75
CA ALA A 518 -12.96 -8.52 16.99
C ALA A 518 -12.00 -8.69 18.17
N ALA A 519 -11.33 -9.84 18.29
CA ALA A 519 -10.33 -10.07 19.34
C ALA A 519 -9.12 -9.13 19.22
N THR A 520 -8.66 -8.83 18.00
CA THR A 520 -7.57 -7.88 17.79
C THR A 520 -8.00 -6.43 17.99
N GLU A 521 -9.21 -6.06 17.58
CA GLU A 521 -9.78 -4.75 17.91
C GLU A 521 -9.93 -4.57 19.44
N TRP A 522 -10.35 -5.63 20.15
CA TRP A 522 -10.43 -5.62 21.61
C TRP A 522 -9.06 -5.40 22.27
N ARG A 523 -8.01 -6.08 21.79
CA ARG A 523 -6.63 -5.89 22.25
C ARG A 523 -6.15 -4.46 22.03
N GLN A 524 -6.47 -3.87 20.88
CA GLN A 524 -6.14 -2.47 20.61
C GLN A 524 -6.83 -1.52 21.61
N GLU A 525 -8.10 -1.74 21.92
CA GLU A 525 -8.80 -0.91 22.90
C GLU A 525 -8.20 -1.04 24.31
N ALA A 526 -7.70 -2.22 24.67
CA ALA A 526 -6.96 -2.42 25.92
C ALA A 526 -5.65 -1.60 25.91
N ALA A 527 -4.92 -1.62 24.79
CA ALA A 527 -3.70 -0.84 24.62
C ALA A 527 -3.96 0.68 24.67
N PHE A 528 -5.08 1.16 24.10
CA PHE A 528 -5.48 2.56 24.25
C PHE A 528 -5.76 2.93 25.70
N ALA A 529 -6.47 2.08 26.45
CA ALA A 529 -6.74 2.35 27.86
C ALA A 529 -5.46 2.47 28.71
N VAL A 530 -4.43 1.67 28.38
CA VAL A 530 -3.09 1.76 28.97
C VAL A 530 -2.41 3.06 28.55
N PHE A 531 -2.33 3.33 27.25
CA PHE A 531 -1.70 4.52 26.69
C PHE A 531 -2.27 5.83 27.25
N GLU A 532 -3.59 5.95 27.32
CA GLU A 532 -4.29 7.14 27.85
C GLU A 532 -4.08 7.32 29.36
N ARG A 533 -3.90 6.22 30.10
CA ARG A 533 -3.59 6.28 31.54
C ARG A 533 -2.16 6.77 31.76
N ASP A 534 -1.23 6.35 30.91
CA ASP A 534 0.19 6.67 31.06
C ASP A 534 0.50 8.09 30.51
N ASN A 535 -0.39 8.67 29.71
CA ASN A 535 -0.34 10.03 29.17
C ASN A 535 -1.33 11.00 29.86
N ARG A 536 -1.49 10.86 31.17
CA ARG A 536 -2.33 11.76 32.00
C ARG A 536 -1.76 13.15 32.18
#